data_AF-A0A182N1Z5-F1
#
_entry.id   AF-A0A182N1Z5-F1
#
_cell.length_a   1.000
_cell.length_b   1.000
_cell.length_c   1.000
_cell.angle_alpha   90.00
_cell.angle_beta   90.00
_cell.angle_gamma   90.00
#
_symmetry.space_group_name_H-M   'P 1'
#
loop_
_entity.id
_entity.type
_entity.pdbx_description
1 polymer ?
#
loop_
_entity_poly.entity_id
_entity_poly.type
_entity_poly.pdbx_seq_one_letter_code
_entity_poly.pdbx_strand_id
1 'polypeptide(L)'
;MFLLIVLITLSALSHSDAAGCRVYLNGNLTQEHVPLFLKQTGKQYELLQPTGPFYEWRRTEALEIGCSPAKNEISSMSNSHASISCVDGQEFKVVGSQDRIAVGAVSCHSTVSGVIIPLESSCADGAGQLYDIGFNVKGLPFIKYFQVCYSADKSSAIYSEHQILGKAINHAQINNNRPAFKLGGVSSTVRLASVYTQRHQLERFTELLGSTTQASKFIDSSSYLAKGHLTPDGDAILDSWAAATYFFINAAPEWQVVNAGNWLRVENAARKVAAQLNDTVQVYTGVYDILQLPDKDGKPVPLSLGDGGMVQVPKWLWKVIVHQPSNTSIALITLNNPFAGNGEALCEDICSRYGWHQKEFQDLRKGFTYCCSLTEARKAIKLISKSIKSNGVLVLR
;
A
#
# COMPACT_ATOMS: atom_id res chain seq x y z
N MET A 1 51.35 -5.29 64.83
CA MET A 1 49.97 -4.84 64.52
C MET A 1 50.05 -3.90 63.33
N PHE A 2 50.09 -4.45 62.11
CA PHE A 2 50.16 -3.67 60.87
C PHE A 2 48.83 -3.82 60.14
N LEU A 3 48.13 -2.69 59.99
CA LEU A 3 46.79 -2.60 59.44
C LEU A 3 46.86 -2.71 57.91
N LEU A 4 46.21 -3.72 57.33
CA LEU A 4 45.95 -3.79 55.89
C LEU A 4 45.04 -2.62 55.48
N ILE A 5 45.49 -1.78 54.55
CA ILE A 5 44.62 -0.87 53.81
C ILE A 5 44.38 -1.51 52.44
N VAL A 6 43.24 -2.19 52.30
CA VAL A 6 42.73 -2.63 51.01
C VAL A 6 42.05 -1.43 50.36
N LEU A 7 42.70 -0.82 49.37
CA LEU A 7 42.04 0.12 48.46
C LEU A 7 41.14 -0.69 47.52
N ILE A 8 39.84 -0.74 47.83
CA ILE A 8 38.83 -1.16 46.86
C ILE A 8 38.53 0.07 46.01
N THR A 9 39.14 0.14 44.82
CA THR A 9 38.70 1.08 43.79
C THR A 9 37.33 0.61 43.28
N LEU A 10 36.27 1.25 43.77
CA LEU A 10 34.94 1.17 43.17
C LEU A 10 35.01 1.88 41.81
N SER A 11 35.43 1.15 40.76
CA SER A 11 35.22 1.58 39.39
C SER A 11 33.72 1.51 39.12
N ALA A 12 33.03 2.63 39.36
CA ALA A 12 31.68 2.83 38.90
C ALA A 12 31.66 2.58 37.40
N LEU A 13 31.01 1.49 36.98
CA LEU A 13 30.53 1.29 35.63
C LEU A 13 29.45 2.34 35.36
N SER A 14 29.85 3.58 35.10
CA SER A 14 29.00 4.57 34.47
C SER A 14 29.06 4.36 32.96
N HIS A 15 28.50 3.24 32.49
CA HIS A 15 27.83 3.26 31.20
C HIS A 15 26.50 3.99 31.42
N SER A 16 26.56 5.31 31.52
CA SER A 16 25.38 6.10 31.19
C SER A 16 25.19 5.90 29.70
N ASP A 17 24.37 4.94 29.29
CA ASP A 17 23.71 5.00 27.99
C ASP A 17 23.02 6.36 27.96
N ALA A 18 23.62 7.33 27.29
CA ALA A 18 23.11 8.69 27.25
C ALA A 18 21.71 8.61 26.61
N ALA A 19 20.67 8.82 27.42
CA ALA A 19 19.29 8.66 27.00
C ALA A 19 19.04 9.44 25.69
N GLY A 20 18.74 8.69 24.63
CA GLY A 20 18.44 9.21 23.30
C GLY A 20 16.99 9.64 23.18
N CYS A 21 16.55 9.90 21.95
CA CYS A 21 15.16 10.23 21.68
C CYS A 21 14.41 9.02 21.18
N ARG A 22 13.18 8.85 21.65
CA ARG A 22 12.28 7.80 21.23
C ARG A 22 10.89 8.35 20.94
N VAL A 23 10.39 8.05 19.76
CA VAL A 23 9.11 8.58 19.26
C VAL A 23 8.23 7.43 18.82
N TYR A 24 7.16 7.18 19.57
CA TYR A 24 6.27 6.05 19.38
C TYR A 24 5.23 6.31 18.29
N LEU A 25 5.04 5.33 17.40
CA LEU A 25 4.10 5.41 16.27
C LEU A 25 2.66 5.59 16.77
N ASN A 26 2.25 4.77 17.75
CA ASN A 26 0.94 4.81 18.39
C ASN A 26 1.03 5.48 19.77
N GLY A 27 1.42 6.75 19.80
CA GLY A 27 1.50 7.54 21.03
C GLY A 27 1.83 9.00 20.75
N ASN A 28 3.11 9.30 20.47
CA ASN A 28 3.59 10.67 20.30
C ASN A 28 3.62 11.14 18.83
N LEU A 29 3.11 10.31 17.91
CA LEU A 29 2.88 10.62 16.49
C LEU A 29 1.41 10.53 16.10
N THR A 30 0.50 10.74 17.05
CA THR A 30 -0.95 10.72 16.80
C THR A 30 -1.57 12.12 16.80
N GLN A 31 -0.75 13.17 16.86
CA GLN A 31 -1.22 14.54 16.73
C GLN A 31 -1.73 14.83 15.30
N GLU A 32 -2.53 15.88 15.13
CA GLU A 32 -3.00 16.26 13.80
C GLU A 32 -1.85 16.77 12.93
N HIS A 33 -1.95 16.47 11.63
CA HIS A 33 -1.03 16.96 10.59
C HIS A 33 0.45 16.63 10.85
N VAL A 34 0.74 15.42 11.36
CA VAL A 34 2.12 14.94 11.55
C VAL A 34 2.94 15.11 10.26
N PRO A 35 4.13 15.74 10.32
CA PRO A 35 5.03 15.81 9.19
C PRO A 35 5.54 14.43 8.77
N LEU A 36 6.04 14.33 7.54
CA LEU A 36 6.82 13.17 7.11
C LEU A 36 8.13 13.15 7.86
N PHE A 37 8.55 11.96 8.30
CA PHE A 37 9.89 11.71 8.80
C PHE A 37 10.68 11.12 7.65
N LEU A 38 11.82 11.72 7.33
CA LEU A 38 12.58 11.45 6.13
C LEU A 38 14.01 11.03 6.46
N LYS A 39 14.51 10.07 5.68
CA LYS A 39 15.90 9.65 5.68
C LYS A 39 16.60 10.29 4.49
N GLN A 40 17.66 11.03 4.75
CA GLN A 40 18.53 11.55 3.69
C GLN A 40 19.72 10.61 3.46
N THR A 41 19.93 10.21 2.20
CA THR A 41 21.13 9.46 1.77
C THR A 41 21.78 10.21 0.60
N GLY A 42 22.84 10.96 0.90
CA GLY A 42 23.46 11.87 -0.08
C GLY A 42 22.47 12.95 -0.54
N LYS A 43 22.09 12.93 -1.82
CA LYS A 43 21.09 13.85 -2.40
C LYS A 43 19.68 13.25 -2.49
N GLN A 44 19.47 12.01 -2.05
CA GLN A 44 18.19 11.33 -2.11
C GLN A 44 17.47 11.38 -0.76
N TYR A 45 16.14 11.40 -0.82
CA TYR A 45 15.26 11.40 0.33
C TYR A 45 14.27 10.24 0.22
N GLU A 46 14.14 9.51 1.31
CA GLU A 46 13.22 8.38 1.43
C GLU A 46 12.35 8.59 2.67
N LEU A 47 11.18 7.94 2.69
CA LEU A 47 10.40 7.84 3.91
C LEU A 47 11.22 7.10 4.97
N LEU A 48 11.31 7.67 6.17
CA LEU A 48 11.99 7.02 7.27
C LEU A 48 11.19 5.79 7.72
N GLN A 49 11.74 4.62 7.45
CA GLN A 49 11.12 3.34 7.78
C GLN A 49 11.36 3.00 9.27
N PRO A 50 10.31 2.83 10.08
CA PRO A 50 10.47 2.35 11.44
C PRO A 50 10.84 0.86 11.44
N THR A 51 11.58 0.44 12.47
CA THR A 51 12.01 -0.95 12.65
C THR A 51 11.36 -1.62 13.86
N GLY A 52 10.22 -1.08 14.30
CA GLY A 52 9.48 -1.50 15.48
C GLY A 52 8.36 -0.51 15.83
N PRO A 53 7.93 -0.46 17.10
CA PRO A 53 6.83 0.42 17.55
C PRO A 53 7.20 1.90 17.71
N PHE A 54 8.46 2.25 17.50
CA PHE A 54 8.99 3.60 17.63
C PHE A 54 10.15 3.85 16.68
N TYR A 55 10.43 5.12 16.45
CA TYR A 55 11.72 5.59 15.97
C TYR A 55 12.64 5.90 17.15
N GLU A 56 13.94 5.69 16.98
CA GLU A 56 14.96 5.95 18.00
C GLU A 56 16.16 6.65 17.39
N TRP A 57 16.67 7.65 18.10
CA TRP A 57 17.82 8.44 17.71
C TRP A 57 18.77 8.60 18.89
N ARG A 58 20.07 8.58 18.61
CA ARG A 58 21.09 8.97 19.57
C ARG A 58 21.03 10.48 19.80
N ARG A 59 21.52 10.95 20.95
CA ARG A 59 21.66 12.39 21.18
C ARG A 59 22.45 13.03 20.04
N THR A 60 22.03 14.21 19.62
CA THR A 60 22.56 15.00 18.49
C THR A 60 22.36 14.39 17.11
N GLU A 61 21.87 13.15 16.99
CA GLU A 61 21.50 12.58 15.70
C GLU A 61 20.35 13.38 15.09
N ALA A 62 20.50 13.70 13.81
CA ALA A 62 19.55 14.51 13.06
C ALA A 62 18.59 13.66 12.23
N LEU A 63 17.39 14.16 12.04
CA LEU A 63 16.42 13.63 11.10
C LEU A 63 15.79 14.78 10.30
N GLU A 64 15.32 14.48 9.11
CA GLU A 64 14.66 15.45 8.24
C GLU A 64 13.14 15.28 8.39
N ILE A 65 12.43 16.40 8.54
CA ILE A 65 10.96 16.43 8.55
C ILE A 65 10.44 17.24 7.38
N GLY A 66 9.26 16.89 6.85
CA GLY A 66 8.70 17.56 5.68
C GLY A 66 7.18 17.54 5.58
N CYS A 67 6.63 18.59 4.97
CA CYS A 67 5.21 18.77 4.72
C CYS A 67 4.93 18.73 3.21
N SER A 68 4.09 17.79 2.79
CA SER A 68 3.60 17.65 1.42
C SER A 68 2.11 18.02 1.36
N PRO A 69 1.59 18.61 0.26
CA PRO A 69 2.29 18.97 -0.98
C PRO A 69 3.15 20.24 -0.85
N ALA A 70 3.80 20.69 -1.93
CA ALA A 70 4.82 21.76 -1.93
C ALA A 70 4.38 23.14 -1.37
N LYS A 71 3.10 23.38 -1.10
CA LYS A 71 2.60 24.60 -0.44
C LYS A 71 2.28 24.39 1.06
N ASN A 72 2.43 23.17 1.55
CA ASN A 72 2.26 22.83 2.96
C ASN A 72 3.57 23.12 3.70
N GLU A 73 3.47 23.70 4.89
CA GLU A 73 4.60 24.19 5.67
C GLU A 73 4.50 23.68 7.11
N ILE A 74 5.65 23.60 7.78
CA ILE A 74 5.76 23.29 9.19
C ILE A 74 5.31 24.53 9.97
N SER A 75 4.30 24.36 10.82
CA SER A 75 3.61 25.46 11.52
C SER A 75 4.54 26.35 12.34
N SER A 76 5.58 25.76 12.94
CA SER A 76 6.53 26.48 13.80
C SER A 76 7.70 27.13 13.06
N MET A 77 7.86 26.91 11.74
CA MET A 77 9.09 27.26 11.01
C MET A 77 8.86 27.97 9.67
N SER A 78 7.60 28.07 9.20
CA SER A 78 7.23 28.67 7.89
C SER A 78 8.06 28.14 6.70
N ASN A 79 8.51 26.89 6.80
CA ASN A 79 9.28 26.17 5.80
C ASN A 79 8.64 24.80 5.56
N SER A 80 8.70 24.28 4.33
CA SER A 80 8.12 22.96 4.01
C SER A 80 8.94 21.79 4.51
N HIS A 81 10.21 21.98 4.88
CA HIS A 81 11.05 20.97 5.49
C HIS A 81 12.02 21.60 6.48
N ALA A 82 12.53 20.80 7.41
CA ALA A 82 13.52 21.22 8.38
C ALA A 82 14.33 20.02 8.88
N SER A 83 15.56 20.28 9.30
CA SER A 83 16.40 19.32 10.02
C SER A 83 16.21 19.53 11.52
N ILE A 84 15.86 18.47 12.25
CA ILE A 84 15.76 18.48 13.71
C ILE A 84 16.73 17.47 14.31
N SER A 85 17.32 17.78 15.46
CA SER A 85 18.30 16.92 16.13
C SER A 85 17.81 16.51 17.52
N CYS A 86 18.07 15.25 17.87
CA CYS A 86 17.67 14.68 19.14
C CYS A 86 18.37 15.36 20.32
N VAL A 87 17.61 15.71 21.35
CA VAL A 87 18.13 16.20 22.63
C VAL A 87 18.07 15.11 23.70
N ASP A 88 16.85 14.71 24.09
CA ASP A 88 16.59 13.61 25.04
C ASP A 88 15.08 13.28 25.04
N GLY A 89 14.70 12.03 25.29
CA GLY A 89 13.31 11.61 25.42
C GLY A 89 12.49 11.86 24.16
N GLN A 90 11.65 12.90 24.15
CA GLN A 90 10.84 13.30 22.99
C GLN A 90 11.13 14.76 22.56
N GLU A 91 12.19 15.34 23.12
CA GLU A 91 12.63 16.70 22.86
C GLU A 91 13.69 16.72 21.76
N PHE A 92 13.44 17.59 20.78
CA PHE A 92 14.33 17.86 19.66
C PHE A 92 14.69 19.34 19.66
N LYS A 93 15.61 19.73 18.78
CA LYS A 93 15.84 21.13 18.44
C LYS A 93 16.02 21.27 16.94
N VAL A 94 15.57 22.38 16.37
CA VAL A 94 15.85 22.70 14.97
C VAL A 94 17.35 22.90 14.80
N VAL A 95 17.96 22.28 13.79
CA VAL A 95 19.38 22.46 13.51
C VAL A 95 19.65 23.94 13.21
N GLY A 96 20.59 24.54 13.96
CA GLY A 96 20.89 25.97 13.90
C GLY A 96 20.10 26.84 14.91
N SER A 97 19.11 26.29 15.61
CA SER A 97 18.44 26.92 16.75
C SER A 97 18.90 26.29 18.08
N GLN A 98 18.75 27.05 19.17
CA GLN A 98 18.92 26.55 20.54
C GLN A 98 17.58 26.14 21.18
N ASP A 99 16.46 26.47 20.54
CA ASP A 99 15.14 26.21 21.07
C ASP A 99 14.82 24.72 21.03
N ARG A 100 14.31 24.22 22.16
CA ARG A 100 13.81 22.85 22.27
C ARG A 100 12.36 22.79 21.83
N ILE A 101 12.00 21.71 21.15
CA ILE A 101 10.67 21.43 20.66
C ILE A 101 10.32 19.97 20.99
N ALA A 102 9.18 19.78 21.65
CA ALA A 102 8.59 18.46 21.78
C ALA A 102 8.15 17.99 20.39
N VAL A 103 8.50 16.77 20.00
CA VAL A 103 8.14 16.23 18.67
C VAL A 103 6.63 16.24 18.40
N GLY A 104 5.83 16.02 19.45
CA GLY A 104 4.37 16.04 19.38
C GLY A 104 3.77 17.43 19.13
N ALA A 105 4.56 18.50 19.29
CA ALA A 105 4.17 19.86 18.96
C ALA A 105 4.52 20.26 17.52
N VAL A 106 5.24 19.40 16.79
CA VAL A 106 5.59 19.64 15.39
C VAL A 106 4.47 19.14 14.48
N SER A 107 3.90 20.06 13.71
CA SER A 107 2.80 19.79 12.78
C SER A 107 2.97 20.57 11.48
N CYS A 108 2.38 20.06 10.41
CA CYS A 108 2.15 20.80 9.18
C CYS A 108 0.90 21.69 9.32
N HIS A 109 0.81 22.76 8.51
CA HIS A 109 -0.39 23.61 8.45
C HIS A 109 -1.65 22.84 8.04
N SER A 110 -1.49 21.78 7.23
CA SER A 110 -2.58 20.92 6.77
C SER A 110 -2.14 19.46 6.70
N THR A 111 -3.09 18.54 6.61
CA THR A 111 -2.82 17.10 6.46
C THR A 111 -1.85 16.84 5.32
N VAL A 112 -0.79 16.09 5.62
CA VAL A 112 0.15 15.60 4.60
C VAL A 112 -0.60 14.78 3.56
N SER A 113 -0.48 15.15 2.29
CA SER A 113 -1.09 14.43 1.17
C SER A 113 -0.04 13.95 0.19
N GLY A 114 -0.25 12.74 -0.34
CA GLY A 114 0.49 12.24 -1.49
C GLY A 114 0.16 13.01 -2.78
N VAL A 115 1.01 12.83 -3.79
CA VAL A 115 0.87 13.32 -5.17
C VAL A 115 1.30 12.24 -6.17
N ILE A 116 0.93 12.42 -7.44
CA ILE A 116 1.29 11.52 -8.55
C ILE A 116 2.34 12.21 -9.42
N ILE A 117 3.40 11.49 -9.78
CA ILE A 117 4.41 11.92 -10.75
C ILE A 117 4.40 10.94 -11.94
N PRO A 118 4.00 11.37 -13.15
CA PRO A 118 4.09 10.54 -14.34
C PRO A 118 5.56 10.30 -14.73
N LEU A 119 5.88 9.09 -15.19
CA LEU A 119 7.19 8.73 -15.72
C LEU A 119 7.11 8.54 -17.24
N GLU A 120 8.20 8.76 -17.96
CA GLU A 120 8.26 8.53 -19.41
C GLU A 120 8.25 7.03 -19.78
N SER A 121 8.46 6.16 -18.81
CA SER A 121 8.54 4.71 -19.02
C SER A 121 7.16 4.08 -19.22
N SER A 122 7.02 3.27 -20.28
CA SER A 122 5.87 2.40 -20.46
C SER A 122 5.95 1.16 -19.57
N CYS A 123 4.82 0.50 -19.39
CA CYS A 123 4.70 -0.75 -18.65
C CYS A 123 3.67 -1.67 -19.33
N ALA A 124 3.59 -2.92 -18.85
CA ALA A 124 2.64 -3.91 -19.37
C ALA A 124 2.71 -4.07 -20.90
N ASP A 125 3.93 -4.24 -21.43
CA ASP A 125 4.21 -4.35 -22.87
C ASP A 125 3.64 -3.20 -23.72
N GLY A 126 3.59 -2.00 -23.15
CA GLY A 126 3.10 -0.78 -23.81
C GLY A 126 1.62 -0.47 -23.56
N ALA A 127 0.90 -1.31 -22.82
CA ALA A 127 -0.51 -1.07 -22.51
C ALA A 127 -0.75 0.05 -21.47
N GLY A 128 0.30 0.44 -20.74
CA GLY A 128 0.22 1.52 -19.76
C GLY A 128 1.52 2.31 -19.59
N GLN A 129 1.44 3.30 -18.70
CA GLN A 129 2.53 4.16 -18.29
C GLN A 129 2.78 4.00 -16.79
N LEU A 130 4.04 4.14 -16.37
CA LEU A 130 4.41 4.14 -14.96
C LEU A 130 4.19 5.50 -14.32
N TYR A 131 3.70 5.48 -13.09
CA TYR A 131 3.53 6.65 -12.25
C TYR A 131 4.10 6.35 -10.87
N ASP A 132 4.93 7.25 -10.35
CA ASP A 132 5.34 7.18 -8.95
C ASP A 132 4.34 7.96 -8.08
N ILE A 133 3.96 7.35 -6.96
CA ILE A 133 3.09 7.94 -5.95
C ILE A 133 3.91 8.14 -4.71
N GLY A 134 3.79 9.32 -4.09
CA GLY A 134 4.66 9.72 -3.00
C GLY A 134 4.43 11.16 -2.60
N PHE A 135 5.47 11.84 -2.17
CA PHE A 135 5.36 13.14 -1.51
C PHE A 135 6.25 14.18 -2.19
N ASN A 136 5.67 15.35 -2.45
CA ASN A 136 6.38 16.49 -3.02
C ASN A 136 6.51 17.57 -1.94
N VAL A 137 7.68 17.59 -1.31
CA VAL A 137 8.05 18.58 -0.29
C VAL A 137 8.92 19.64 -0.95
N LYS A 138 8.52 20.91 -0.83
CA LYS A 138 9.24 22.01 -1.49
C LYS A 138 10.69 22.09 -1.03
N GLY A 139 11.60 22.15 -2.01
CA GLY A 139 13.04 22.21 -1.79
C GLY A 139 13.73 20.84 -1.73
N LEU A 140 12.97 19.75 -1.72
CA LEU A 140 13.50 18.38 -1.75
C LEU A 140 13.19 17.69 -3.09
N PRO A 141 14.00 16.72 -3.52
CA PRO A 141 13.59 15.77 -4.55
C PRO A 141 12.32 15.03 -4.16
N PHE A 142 11.61 14.50 -5.16
CA PHE A 142 10.40 13.73 -4.93
C PHE A 142 10.68 12.48 -4.08
N ILE A 143 9.89 12.30 -3.01
CA ILE A 143 10.00 11.14 -2.11
C ILE A 143 8.98 10.09 -2.55
N LYS A 144 9.44 9.08 -3.28
CA LYS A 144 8.61 7.95 -3.74
C LYS A 144 8.13 7.10 -2.57
N TYR A 145 6.87 6.69 -2.61
CA TYR A 145 6.30 5.68 -1.71
C TYR A 145 6.05 4.35 -2.44
N PHE A 146 5.30 4.38 -3.54
CA PHE A 146 5.00 3.20 -4.35
C PHE A 146 4.88 3.58 -5.83
N GLN A 147 4.76 2.58 -6.70
CA GLN A 147 4.62 2.79 -8.14
C GLN A 147 3.38 2.10 -8.68
N VAL A 148 2.78 2.68 -9.72
CA VAL A 148 1.60 2.14 -10.41
C VAL A 148 1.84 2.12 -11.91
N CYS A 149 1.45 1.03 -12.55
CA CYS A 149 1.25 0.93 -13.99
C CYS A 149 -0.22 1.14 -14.32
N TYR A 150 -0.53 2.13 -15.17
CA TYR A 150 -1.90 2.54 -15.47
C TYR A 150 -2.10 2.78 -16.95
N SER A 151 -3.27 2.37 -17.46
CA SER A 151 -3.71 2.71 -18.81
C SER A 151 -4.60 3.96 -18.76
N ALA A 152 -4.07 5.09 -19.22
CA ALA A 152 -4.85 6.31 -19.40
C ALA A 152 -5.98 6.11 -20.43
N ASP A 153 -5.69 5.40 -21.52
CA ASP A 153 -6.62 5.10 -22.61
C ASP A 153 -7.82 4.25 -22.18
N LYS A 154 -7.67 3.48 -21.10
CA LYS A 154 -8.75 2.67 -20.50
C LYS A 154 -9.21 3.19 -19.15
N SER A 155 -8.61 4.27 -18.65
CA SER A 155 -8.78 4.74 -17.29
C SER A 155 -8.75 3.61 -16.24
N SER A 156 -7.80 2.67 -16.40
CA SER A 156 -7.76 1.41 -15.65
C SER A 156 -6.38 1.13 -15.08
N ALA A 157 -6.32 0.75 -13.80
CA ALA A 157 -5.10 0.28 -13.15
C ALA A 157 -4.71 -1.11 -13.69
N ILE A 158 -3.41 -1.33 -13.89
CA ILE A 158 -2.89 -2.61 -14.39
C ILE A 158 -2.18 -3.36 -13.26
N TYR A 159 -1.20 -2.72 -12.61
CA TYR A 159 -0.54 -3.25 -11.42
C TYR A 159 0.07 -2.12 -10.57
N SER A 160 0.43 -2.42 -9.34
CA SER A 160 1.22 -1.59 -8.44
C SER A 160 2.34 -2.38 -7.80
N GLU A 161 3.36 -1.68 -7.33
CA GLU A 161 4.53 -2.20 -6.63
C GLU A 161 4.78 -1.39 -5.36
N HIS A 162 4.84 -2.06 -4.21
CA HIS A 162 5.12 -1.45 -2.91
C HIS A 162 5.85 -2.41 -1.96
N GLN A 163 6.16 -1.91 -0.76
CA GLN A 163 6.80 -2.67 0.31
C GLN A 163 5.86 -2.83 1.51
N ILE A 164 5.91 -3.99 2.16
CA ILE A 164 5.37 -4.18 3.51
C ILE A 164 6.55 -4.31 4.48
N LEU A 165 6.59 -3.42 5.48
CA LEU A 165 7.68 -3.36 6.47
C LEU A 165 7.41 -4.33 7.63
N GLY A 166 7.89 -5.57 7.53
CA GLY A 166 7.58 -6.64 8.48
C GLY A 166 7.91 -6.33 9.95
N LYS A 167 8.99 -5.59 10.20
CA LYS A 167 9.39 -5.17 11.55
C LYS A 167 8.42 -4.19 12.22
N ALA A 168 7.64 -3.46 11.43
CA ALA A 168 6.77 -2.38 11.92
C ALA A 168 5.28 -2.62 11.67
N ILE A 169 4.90 -3.54 10.76
CA ILE A 169 3.51 -3.70 10.31
C ILE A 169 2.52 -4.04 11.44
N ASN A 170 2.96 -4.78 12.47
CA ASN A 170 2.15 -5.07 13.67
C ASN A 170 1.96 -3.87 14.60
N HIS A 171 2.68 -2.78 14.35
CA HIS A 171 2.65 -1.53 15.11
C HIS A 171 2.25 -0.34 14.23
N ALA A 172 1.73 -0.61 13.01
CA ALA A 172 1.22 0.42 12.13
C ALA A 172 0.14 1.25 12.83
N GLN A 173 0.01 2.51 12.45
CA GLN A 173 -1.09 3.35 12.88
C GLN A 173 -2.39 2.81 12.29
N ILE A 174 -3.45 2.79 13.11
CA ILE A 174 -4.78 2.36 12.68
C ILE A 174 -5.70 3.57 12.73
N ASN A 175 -6.00 4.11 11.56
CA ASN A 175 -6.94 5.20 11.40
C ASN A 175 -8.12 4.79 10.53
N ASN A 176 -9.31 4.85 11.13
CA ASN A 176 -10.56 4.50 10.45
C ASN A 176 -11.14 5.67 9.63
N ASN A 177 -10.56 6.87 9.72
CA ASN A 177 -10.97 8.05 8.96
C ASN A 177 -10.31 8.05 7.58
N ARG A 178 -10.89 7.26 6.68
CA ARG A 178 -10.38 7.06 5.31
C ARG A 178 -10.72 8.25 4.41
N PRO A 179 -9.75 8.82 3.67
CA PRO A 179 -10.02 9.94 2.77
C PRO A 179 -10.80 9.49 1.53
N ALA A 180 -11.39 10.45 0.82
CA ALA A 180 -11.98 10.19 -0.49
C ALA A 180 -10.90 9.93 -1.55
N PHE A 181 -11.22 9.07 -2.52
CA PHE A 181 -10.36 8.81 -3.68
C PHE A 181 -10.18 10.05 -4.56
N LYS A 182 -8.94 10.30 -4.99
CA LYS A 182 -8.54 11.45 -5.79
C LYS A 182 -8.11 11.02 -7.19
N LEU A 183 -8.32 11.90 -8.18
CA LEU A 183 -7.80 11.70 -9.55
C LEU A 183 -6.29 11.99 -9.63
N GLY A 184 -5.79 12.92 -8.82
CA GLY A 184 -4.35 13.12 -8.62
C GLY A 184 -3.57 13.65 -9.83
N GLY A 185 -4.23 14.36 -10.76
CA GLY A 185 -3.57 14.93 -11.94
C GLY A 185 -3.49 13.99 -13.15
N VAL A 186 -4.00 12.75 -13.03
CA VAL A 186 -4.20 11.84 -14.17
C VAL A 186 -5.40 12.32 -14.99
N SER A 187 -5.30 12.28 -16.32
CA SER A 187 -6.44 12.57 -17.20
C SER A 187 -7.39 11.37 -17.28
N SER A 188 -8.69 11.65 -17.34
CA SER A 188 -9.71 10.63 -17.55
C SER A 188 -10.86 11.27 -18.32
N THR A 189 -11.33 10.59 -19.36
CA THR A 189 -12.52 11.00 -20.13
C THR A 189 -13.82 10.66 -19.40
N VAL A 190 -13.76 9.77 -18.40
CA VAL A 190 -14.88 9.44 -17.53
C VAL A 190 -14.74 10.08 -16.15
N ARG A 191 -15.87 10.44 -15.55
CA ARG A 191 -15.90 10.90 -14.15
C ARG A 191 -15.76 9.71 -13.21
N LEU A 192 -14.53 9.37 -12.83
CA LEU A 192 -14.22 8.15 -12.06
C LEU A 192 -15.06 8.02 -10.78
N ALA A 193 -15.28 9.09 -10.02
CA ALA A 193 -16.14 9.00 -8.83
C ALA A 193 -17.58 8.59 -9.16
N SER A 194 -18.11 9.02 -10.30
CA SER A 194 -19.49 8.74 -10.74
C SER A 194 -19.67 7.29 -11.18
N VAL A 195 -18.71 6.72 -11.92
CA VAL A 195 -18.85 5.36 -12.47
C VAL A 195 -18.85 4.27 -11.39
N TYR A 196 -18.29 4.56 -10.22
CA TYR A 196 -18.30 3.67 -9.06
C TYR A 196 -19.57 3.78 -8.21
N THR A 197 -20.54 4.62 -8.57
CA THR A 197 -21.82 4.67 -7.83
C THR A 197 -22.72 3.50 -8.23
N GLN A 198 -23.43 2.90 -7.27
CA GLN A 198 -24.33 1.76 -7.54
C GLN A 198 -25.40 2.10 -8.58
N ARG A 199 -25.94 3.34 -8.54
CA ARG A 199 -26.89 3.84 -9.55
C ARG A 199 -26.29 3.80 -10.96
N HIS A 200 -25.09 4.37 -11.14
CA HIS A 200 -24.40 4.34 -12.44
C HIS A 200 -24.08 2.91 -12.87
N GLN A 201 -23.67 2.04 -11.94
CA GLN A 201 -23.41 0.64 -12.26
C GLN A 201 -24.65 -0.09 -12.76
N LEU A 202 -25.81 0.15 -12.14
CA LEU A 202 -27.08 -0.43 -12.59
C LEU A 202 -27.48 0.08 -13.98
N GLU A 203 -27.32 1.38 -14.23
CA GLU A 203 -27.53 2.00 -15.55
C GLU A 203 -26.60 1.36 -16.60
N ARG A 204 -25.30 1.30 -16.30
CA ARG A 204 -24.29 0.75 -17.20
C ARG A 204 -24.48 -0.74 -17.46
N PHE A 205 -24.83 -1.53 -16.45
CA PHE A 205 -25.10 -2.96 -16.62
C PHE A 205 -26.42 -3.20 -17.37
N THR A 206 -27.40 -2.30 -17.24
CA THR A 206 -28.64 -2.36 -18.05
C THR A 206 -28.31 -2.25 -19.54
N GLU A 207 -27.42 -1.32 -19.91
CA GLU A 207 -26.94 -1.16 -21.28
C GLU A 207 -26.16 -2.39 -21.77
N LEU A 208 -25.17 -2.83 -20.99
CA LEU A 208 -24.29 -3.94 -21.38
C LEU A 208 -25.04 -5.27 -21.47
N LEU A 209 -25.95 -5.54 -20.53
CA LEU A 209 -26.64 -6.82 -20.42
C LEU A 209 -28.04 -6.82 -21.08
N GLY A 210 -28.43 -5.70 -21.69
CA GLY A 210 -29.61 -5.55 -22.53
C GLY A 210 -30.94 -5.39 -21.81
N SER A 211 -30.99 -5.41 -20.47
CA SER A 211 -32.20 -5.07 -19.70
C SER A 211 -31.90 -4.80 -18.23
N THR A 212 -32.75 -4.01 -17.57
CA THR A 212 -32.66 -3.76 -16.12
C THR A 212 -32.90 -5.04 -15.32
N THR A 213 -33.85 -5.89 -15.74
CA THR A 213 -34.10 -7.18 -15.09
C THR A 213 -32.86 -8.08 -15.08
N GLN A 214 -32.05 -8.07 -16.15
CA GLN A 214 -30.80 -8.81 -16.18
C GLN A 214 -29.73 -8.15 -15.31
N ALA A 215 -29.58 -6.82 -15.37
CA ALA A 215 -28.63 -6.08 -14.56
C ALA A 215 -28.85 -6.23 -13.04
N SER A 216 -30.11 -6.19 -12.60
CA SER A 216 -30.50 -6.34 -11.19
C SER A 216 -30.25 -7.73 -10.61
N LYS A 217 -29.86 -8.72 -11.42
CA LYS A 217 -29.34 -10.01 -10.90
C LYS A 217 -27.93 -9.89 -10.31
N PHE A 218 -27.20 -8.85 -10.70
CA PHE A 218 -25.80 -8.65 -10.34
C PHE A 218 -25.57 -7.37 -9.54
N ILE A 219 -26.35 -6.31 -9.81
CA ILE A 219 -26.23 -5.02 -9.13
C ILE A 219 -27.43 -4.78 -8.21
N ASP A 220 -27.16 -4.62 -6.92
CA ASP A 220 -28.11 -4.20 -5.90
C ASP A 220 -27.41 -3.40 -4.79
N SER A 221 -28.11 -3.11 -3.69
CA SER A 221 -27.56 -2.32 -2.58
C SER A 221 -26.37 -2.99 -1.87
N SER A 222 -26.27 -4.31 -1.94
CA SER A 222 -25.25 -5.17 -1.32
C SER A 222 -24.25 -5.75 -2.33
N SER A 223 -24.60 -5.80 -3.60
CA SER A 223 -23.79 -6.32 -4.70
C SER A 223 -23.42 -5.20 -5.67
N TYR A 224 -22.17 -4.76 -5.61
CA TYR A 224 -21.65 -3.67 -6.44
C TYR A 224 -20.13 -3.77 -6.55
N LEU A 225 -19.56 -3.05 -7.52
CA LEU A 225 -18.12 -2.92 -7.70
C LEU A 225 -17.58 -1.75 -6.89
N ALA A 226 -16.67 -2.04 -5.98
CA ALA A 226 -15.96 -1.07 -5.16
C ALA A 226 -14.62 -0.69 -5.78
N LYS A 227 -14.03 0.38 -5.24
CA LYS A 227 -12.67 0.83 -5.56
C LYS A 227 -11.68 -0.03 -4.77
N GLY A 228 -11.37 -1.22 -5.28
CA GLY A 228 -10.42 -2.13 -4.65
C GLY A 228 -8.99 -1.64 -4.84
N HIS A 229 -8.24 -1.47 -3.75
CA HIS A 229 -6.87 -0.96 -3.80
C HIS A 229 -5.91 -2.03 -4.35
N LEU A 230 -4.94 -1.63 -5.18
CA LEU A 230 -3.82 -2.51 -5.54
C LEU A 230 -2.71 -2.45 -4.49
N THR A 231 -2.29 -1.25 -4.11
CA THR A 231 -1.51 -0.98 -2.88
C THR A 231 -2.50 -0.57 -1.78
N PRO A 232 -2.84 -1.45 -0.82
CA PRO A 232 -3.86 -1.16 0.18
C PRO A 232 -3.34 -0.24 1.29
N ASP A 233 -4.26 0.54 1.86
CA ASP A 233 -3.96 1.45 2.97
C ASP A 233 -3.44 0.70 4.22
N GLY A 234 -3.95 -0.52 4.46
CA GLY A 234 -3.52 -1.36 5.57
C GLY A 234 -2.08 -1.87 5.49
N ASP A 235 -1.40 -1.71 4.35
CA ASP A 235 0.03 -2.04 4.22
C ASP A 235 0.95 -0.87 4.63
N ALA A 236 0.37 0.31 4.85
CA ALA A 236 1.10 1.49 5.29
C ALA A 236 1.38 1.45 6.81
N ILE A 237 2.50 2.06 7.23
CA ILE A 237 2.86 2.17 8.66
C ILE A 237 2.30 3.43 9.32
N LEU A 238 2.26 4.54 8.59
CA LEU A 238 1.78 5.83 9.07
C LEU A 238 0.51 6.25 8.35
N ASP A 239 -0.35 7.02 9.02
CA ASP A 239 -1.61 7.52 8.47
C ASP A 239 -1.41 8.34 7.19
N SER A 240 -0.34 9.13 7.11
CA SER A 240 -0.01 9.92 5.92
C SER A 240 0.37 9.03 4.72
N TRP A 241 0.96 7.86 4.96
CA TRP A 241 1.29 6.88 3.94
C TRP A 241 0.02 6.13 3.50
N ALA A 242 -0.85 5.76 4.45
CA ALA A 242 -2.16 5.18 4.17
C ALA A 242 -3.02 6.12 3.31
N ALA A 243 -3.09 7.41 3.67
CA ALA A 243 -3.84 8.40 2.90
C ALA A 243 -3.31 8.59 1.46
N ALA A 244 -2.04 8.28 1.20
CA ALA A 244 -1.44 8.36 -0.13
C ALA A 244 -1.87 7.22 -1.08
N THR A 245 -2.53 6.16 -0.59
CA THR A 245 -3.02 5.07 -1.44
C THR A 245 -4.34 5.39 -2.15
N TYR A 246 -5.03 6.45 -1.73
CA TYR A 246 -6.37 6.84 -2.16
C TYR A 246 -6.38 7.62 -3.49
N PHE A 247 -5.73 7.09 -4.51
CA PHE A 247 -5.81 7.58 -5.89
C PHE A 247 -6.54 6.56 -6.76
N PHE A 248 -7.39 7.02 -7.68
CA PHE A 248 -8.10 6.11 -8.59
C PHE A 248 -7.15 5.29 -9.46
N ILE A 249 -5.95 5.82 -9.73
CA ILE A 249 -4.90 5.11 -10.46
C ILE A 249 -4.47 3.81 -9.74
N ASN A 250 -4.59 3.77 -8.41
CA ASN A 250 -4.24 2.64 -7.55
C ASN A 250 -5.46 1.75 -7.24
N ALA A 251 -6.56 1.87 -8.00
CA ALA A 251 -7.75 1.06 -7.76
C ALA A 251 -8.30 0.41 -9.03
N ALA A 252 -8.84 -0.80 -8.85
CA ALA A 252 -9.59 -1.53 -9.87
C ALA A 252 -11.03 -1.83 -9.38
N PRO A 253 -11.99 -2.05 -10.30
CA PRO A 253 -13.32 -2.51 -9.93
C PRO A 253 -13.29 -3.93 -9.34
N GLU A 254 -13.57 -4.03 -8.05
CA GLU A 254 -13.67 -5.32 -7.36
C GLU A 254 -15.08 -5.51 -6.82
N TRP A 255 -15.67 -6.69 -6.97
CA TRP A 255 -16.95 -6.96 -6.34
C TRP A 255 -16.79 -6.77 -4.84
N GLN A 256 -17.67 -5.98 -4.21
CA GLN A 256 -17.50 -5.60 -2.81
C GLN A 256 -17.37 -6.81 -1.89
N VAL A 257 -18.12 -7.88 -2.18
CA VAL A 257 -18.06 -9.15 -1.43
C VAL A 257 -16.75 -9.93 -1.64
N VAL A 258 -16.04 -9.69 -2.75
CA VAL A 258 -14.70 -10.22 -3.03
C VAL A 258 -13.64 -9.38 -2.34
N ASN A 259 -13.69 -8.06 -2.53
CA ASN A 259 -12.80 -7.07 -1.92
C ASN A 259 -12.77 -7.21 -0.38
N ALA A 260 -13.94 -7.15 0.26
CA ALA A 260 -14.08 -7.34 1.70
C ALA A 260 -14.08 -8.82 2.15
N GLY A 261 -14.00 -9.75 1.19
CA GLY A 261 -14.02 -11.19 1.39
C GLY A 261 -12.61 -11.76 1.38
N ASN A 262 -12.34 -12.64 0.40
CA ASN A 262 -11.06 -13.33 0.32
C ASN A 262 -9.92 -12.43 -0.16
N TRP A 263 -10.20 -11.32 -0.85
CA TRP A 263 -9.14 -10.39 -1.22
C TRP A 263 -8.51 -9.70 0.00
N LEU A 264 -9.33 -9.21 0.94
CA LEU A 264 -8.85 -8.75 2.25
C LEU A 264 -8.05 -9.83 3.01
N ARG A 265 -8.40 -11.12 2.85
CA ARG A 265 -7.64 -12.23 3.47
C ARG A 265 -6.27 -12.43 2.82
N VAL A 266 -6.17 -12.25 1.50
CA VAL A 266 -4.89 -12.25 0.77
C VAL A 266 -3.99 -11.13 1.29
N GLU A 267 -4.53 -9.91 1.46
CA GLU A 267 -3.79 -8.78 2.02
C GLU A 267 -3.33 -9.04 3.46
N ASN A 268 -4.22 -9.56 4.31
CA ASN A 268 -3.87 -9.94 5.69
C ASN A 268 -2.78 -11.01 5.73
N ALA A 269 -2.81 -11.99 4.82
CA ALA A 269 -1.77 -13.02 4.73
C ALA A 269 -0.42 -12.43 4.29
N ALA A 270 -0.42 -11.44 3.39
CA ALA A 270 0.80 -10.72 3.00
C ALA A 270 1.43 -9.96 4.18
N ARG A 271 0.62 -9.26 4.97
CA ARG A 271 1.08 -8.61 6.22
C ARG A 271 1.57 -9.62 7.24
N LYS A 272 0.86 -10.74 7.41
CA LYS A 272 1.24 -11.83 8.32
C LYS A 272 2.62 -12.40 7.96
N VAL A 273 2.89 -12.71 6.68
CA VAL A 273 4.20 -13.28 6.31
C VAL A 273 5.32 -12.27 6.52
N ALA A 274 5.11 -10.99 6.21
CA ALA A 274 6.11 -9.94 6.44
C ALA A 274 6.47 -9.84 7.93
N ALA A 275 5.44 -9.82 8.80
CA ALA A 275 5.62 -9.82 10.24
C ALA A 275 6.35 -11.07 10.76
N GLN A 276 6.01 -12.26 10.27
CA GLN A 276 6.66 -13.51 10.66
C GLN A 276 8.13 -13.58 10.24
N LEU A 277 8.45 -13.06 9.06
CA LEU A 277 9.83 -12.92 8.60
C LEU A 277 10.60 -11.88 9.41
N ASN A 278 9.89 -10.95 10.06
CA ASN A 278 10.45 -9.78 10.72
C ASN A 278 11.37 -8.99 9.76
N ASP A 279 10.96 -8.93 8.48
CA ASP A 279 11.73 -8.32 7.40
C ASP A 279 10.79 -7.76 6.32
N THR A 280 11.33 -6.91 5.46
CA THR A 280 10.57 -6.27 4.38
C THR A 280 10.32 -7.25 3.24
N VAL A 281 9.07 -7.28 2.76
CA VAL A 281 8.70 -8.00 1.53
C VAL A 281 8.31 -7.01 0.44
N GLN A 282 8.70 -7.30 -0.80
CA GLN A 282 8.22 -6.59 -1.98
C GLN A 282 6.89 -7.20 -2.41
N VAL A 283 5.91 -6.36 -2.70
CA VAL A 283 4.56 -6.78 -3.10
C VAL A 283 4.22 -6.17 -4.45
N TYR A 284 3.73 -7.02 -5.33
CA TYR A 284 3.22 -6.63 -6.64
C TYR A 284 1.77 -7.05 -6.69
N THR A 285 0.87 -6.12 -6.92
CA THR A 285 -0.57 -6.40 -7.00
C THR A 285 -1.09 -5.92 -8.33
N GLY A 286 -1.88 -6.72 -9.04
CA GLY A 286 -2.47 -6.28 -10.28
C GLY A 286 -3.70 -7.07 -10.68
N VAL A 287 -4.13 -6.79 -11.91
CA VAL A 287 -5.33 -7.37 -12.49
C VAL A 287 -5.00 -8.15 -13.76
N TYR A 288 -5.89 -9.04 -14.19
CA TYR A 288 -5.75 -9.77 -15.45
C TYR A 288 -7.11 -10.17 -16.03
N ASP A 289 -7.21 -10.04 -17.36
CA ASP A 289 -8.41 -10.33 -18.17
C ASP A 289 -9.65 -9.48 -17.79
N ILE A 290 -10.68 -9.48 -18.62
CA ILE A 290 -11.91 -8.71 -18.40
C ILE A 290 -13.04 -9.67 -18.01
N LEU A 291 -13.71 -9.38 -16.89
CA LEU A 291 -14.85 -10.16 -16.44
C LEU A 291 -15.97 -10.08 -17.47
N GLN A 292 -16.59 -11.22 -17.77
CA GLN A 292 -17.76 -11.31 -18.63
C GLN A 292 -18.94 -11.88 -17.84
N LEU A 293 -20.13 -11.34 -18.07
CA LEU A 293 -21.39 -11.85 -17.54
C LEU A 293 -22.38 -12.10 -18.67
N PRO A 294 -23.34 -13.03 -18.50
CA PRO A 294 -24.34 -13.29 -19.51
C PRO A 294 -25.30 -12.10 -19.65
N ASP A 295 -25.56 -11.67 -20.88
CA ASP A 295 -26.64 -10.76 -21.22
C ASP A 295 -28.02 -11.43 -21.07
N LYS A 296 -29.08 -10.70 -21.40
CA LYS A 296 -30.47 -11.20 -21.37
C LYS A 296 -30.71 -12.44 -22.25
N ASP A 297 -29.87 -12.67 -23.27
CA ASP A 297 -29.95 -13.80 -24.20
C ASP A 297 -28.94 -14.90 -23.85
N GLY A 298 -28.22 -14.77 -22.72
CA GLY A 298 -27.23 -15.73 -22.24
C GLY A 298 -25.85 -15.60 -22.88
N LYS A 299 -25.60 -14.58 -23.72
CA LYS A 299 -24.30 -14.37 -24.36
C LYS A 299 -23.34 -13.66 -23.42
N PRO A 300 -22.06 -14.08 -23.35
CA PRO A 300 -21.09 -13.43 -22.49
C PRO A 300 -20.73 -12.03 -23.03
N VAL A 301 -20.80 -11.02 -22.15
CA VAL A 301 -20.49 -9.62 -22.45
C VAL A 301 -19.39 -9.11 -21.50
N PRO A 302 -18.30 -8.52 -22.02
CA PRO A 302 -17.26 -7.94 -21.18
C PRO A 302 -17.74 -6.70 -20.44
N LEU A 303 -17.34 -6.58 -19.18
CA LEU A 303 -17.81 -5.53 -18.29
C LEU A 303 -16.86 -4.34 -18.22
N SER A 304 -17.45 -3.13 -18.17
CA SER A 304 -16.76 -1.87 -17.92
C SER A 304 -17.68 -0.92 -17.16
N LEU A 305 -17.14 -0.09 -16.27
CA LEU A 305 -17.94 0.89 -15.53
C LEU A 305 -18.20 2.18 -16.32
N GLY A 306 -17.32 2.52 -17.25
CA GLY A 306 -17.48 3.64 -18.17
C GLY A 306 -17.83 3.22 -19.60
N ASP A 307 -18.29 4.19 -20.38
CA ASP A 307 -18.56 4.03 -21.82
C ASP A 307 -17.28 3.70 -22.60
N GLY A 308 -17.44 3.15 -23.80
CA GLY A 308 -16.31 2.82 -24.69
C GLY A 308 -15.34 1.78 -24.10
N GLY A 309 -15.76 1.01 -23.10
CA GLY A 309 -14.92 0.03 -22.43
C GLY A 309 -13.93 0.64 -21.42
N MET A 310 -14.19 1.84 -20.92
CA MET A 310 -13.41 2.52 -19.90
C MET A 310 -13.67 1.93 -18.51
N VAL A 311 -12.65 1.93 -17.65
CA VAL A 311 -12.69 1.37 -16.28
C VAL A 311 -13.14 -0.10 -16.34
N GLN A 312 -12.28 -0.93 -16.93
CA GLN A 312 -12.56 -2.34 -17.17
C GLN A 312 -12.69 -3.09 -15.85
N VAL A 313 -13.66 -4.00 -15.76
CA VAL A 313 -13.84 -4.85 -14.59
C VAL A 313 -12.96 -6.08 -14.76
N PRO A 314 -11.92 -6.27 -13.95
CA PRO A 314 -11.02 -7.38 -14.12
C PRO A 314 -11.67 -8.72 -13.75
N LYS A 315 -11.33 -9.80 -14.48
CA LYS A 315 -11.74 -11.16 -14.11
C LYS A 315 -10.89 -11.68 -12.95
N TRP A 316 -9.59 -11.38 -12.94
CA TRP A 316 -8.64 -11.88 -11.95
C TRP A 316 -7.95 -10.74 -11.22
N LEU A 317 -7.79 -10.92 -9.92
CA LEU A 317 -6.88 -10.15 -9.06
C LEU A 317 -5.69 -11.05 -8.75
N TRP A 318 -4.47 -10.51 -8.76
CA TRP A 318 -3.28 -11.26 -8.39
C TRP A 318 -2.36 -10.46 -7.49
N LYS A 319 -1.69 -11.13 -6.56
CA LYS A 319 -0.70 -10.54 -5.65
C LYS A 319 0.52 -11.45 -5.56
N VAL A 320 1.68 -10.95 -5.97
CA VAL A 320 2.97 -11.61 -5.81
C VAL A 320 3.69 -11.01 -4.61
N ILE A 321 4.08 -11.86 -3.67
CA ILE A 321 4.84 -11.47 -2.47
C ILE A 321 6.23 -12.07 -2.60
N VAL A 322 7.26 -11.23 -2.46
CA VAL A 322 8.66 -11.61 -2.65
C VAL A 322 9.47 -11.23 -1.42
N HIS A 323 10.13 -12.22 -0.84
CA HIS A 323 11.16 -11.99 0.16
C HIS A 323 12.52 -12.12 -0.53
N GLN A 324 13.15 -10.97 -0.80
CA GLN A 324 14.40 -10.90 -1.56
C GLN A 324 15.57 -11.63 -0.85
N PRO A 325 15.79 -11.48 0.47
CA PRO A 325 16.91 -12.13 1.15
C PRO A 325 16.91 -13.66 1.04
N SER A 326 15.75 -14.31 1.13
CA SER A 326 15.65 -15.77 0.94
C SER A 326 15.38 -16.18 -0.50
N ASN A 327 15.26 -15.24 -1.44
CA ASN A 327 14.98 -15.49 -2.85
C ASN A 327 13.74 -16.37 -3.08
N THR A 328 12.69 -16.14 -2.28
CA THR A 328 11.43 -16.89 -2.30
C THR A 328 10.24 -16.00 -2.58
N SER A 329 9.23 -16.53 -3.26
CA SER A 329 7.99 -15.80 -3.55
C SER A 329 6.77 -16.70 -3.61
N ILE A 330 5.59 -16.10 -3.53
CA ILE A 330 4.31 -16.76 -3.79
C ILE A 330 3.43 -15.83 -4.61
N ALA A 331 2.60 -16.38 -5.48
CA ALA A 331 1.52 -15.64 -6.13
C ALA A 331 0.19 -16.12 -5.56
N LEU A 332 -0.67 -15.21 -5.11
CA LEU A 332 -2.07 -15.49 -4.78
C LEU A 332 -2.94 -14.89 -5.88
N ILE A 333 -3.92 -15.66 -6.36
CA ILE A 333 -4.82 -15.26 -7.45
C ILE A 333 -6.25 -15.46 -6.98
N THR A 334 -7.08 -14.44 -7.19
CA THR A 334 -8.50 -14.42 -6.79
C THR A 334 -9.39 -14.17 -8.00
N LEU A 335 -10.42 -15.00 -8.16
CA LEU A 335 -11.50 -14.79 -9.14
C LEU A 335 -12.41 -13.66 -8.65
N ASN A 336 -12.45 -12.56 -9.38
CA ASN A 336 -13.34 -11.43 -9.14
C ASN A 336 -14.73 -11.70 -9.73
N ASN A 337 -15.33 -12.84 -9.40
CA ASN A 337 -16.67 -13.20 -9.86
C ASN A 337 -17.42 -13.99 -8.77
N PRO A 338 -18.21 -13.32 -7.91
CA PRO A 338 -18.96 -13.99 -6.86
C PRO A 338 -20.13 -14.83 -7.36
N PHE A 339 -20.44 -14.77 -8.67
CA PHE A 339 -21.55 -15.47 -9.32
C PHE A 339 -21.12 -16.72 -10.08
N ALA A 340 -19.82 -17.04 -10.09
CA ALA A 340 -19.32 -18.20 -10.81
C ALA A 340 -19.87 -19.49 -10.18
N GLY A 341 -20.28 -20.46 -11.02
CA GLY A 341 -20.80 -21.74 -10.54
C GLY A 341 -19.71 -22.72 -10.08
N ASN A 342 -18.46 -22.49 -10.49
CA ASN A 342 -17.31 -23.31 -10.17
C ASN A 342 -16.04 -22.46 -10.03
N GLY A 343 -15.06 -22.98 -9.29
CA GLY A 343 -13.71 -22.41 -9.24
C GLY A 343 -12.95 -22.69 -10.53
N GLU A 344 -12.40 -21.64 -11.11
CA GLU A 344 -11.43 -21.71 -12.21
C GLU A 344 -10.05 -21.36 -11.65
N ALA A 345 -9.00 -22.06 -12.09
CA ALA A 345 -7.63 -21.80 -11.69
C ALA A 345 -6.71 -21.71 -12.92
N LEU A 346 -5.82 -20.72 -12.91
CA LEU A 346 -4.86 -20.44 -13.98
C LEU A 346 -3.57 -21.27 -13.83
N CYS A 347 -3.38 -21.92 -12.69
CA CYS A 347 -2.24 -22.76 -12.35
C CYS A 347 -2.59 -23.73 -11.21
N GLU A 348 -1.73 -24.74 -10.97
CA GLU A 348 -1.89 -25.68 -9.86
C GLU A 348 -1.93 -24.93 -8.51
N ASP A 349 -2.96 -25.18 -7.71
CA ASP A 349 -3.06 -24.62 -6.36
C ASP A 349 -2.05 -25.30 -5.41
N ILE A 350 -1.07 -24.52 -4.98
CA ILE A 350 -0.04 -24.94 -4.03
C ILE A 350 -0.24 -24.37 -2.62
N CYS A 351 -1.37 -23.70 -2.32
CA CYS A 351 -1.57 -23.01 -1.04
C CYS A 351 -1.30 -23.93 0.16
N SER A 352 -1.90 -25.12 0.19
CA SER A 352 -1.77 -26.06 1.31
C SER A 352 -0.34 -26.57 1.51
N ARG A 353 0.41 -26.76 0.41
CA ARG A 353 1.80 -27.24 0.45
C ARG A 353 2.75 -26.26 1.13
N TYR A 354 2.43 -24.97 1.09
CA TYR A 354 3.29 -23.89 1.59
C TYR A 354 2.65 -23.05 2.71
N GLY A 355 1.58 -23.56 3.33
CA GLY A 355 0.93 -22.96 4.51
C GLY A 355 0.09 -21.70 4.23
N TRP A 356 -0.21 -21.42 2.97
CA TRP A 356 -1.05 -20.29 2.55
C TRP A 356 -2.55 -20.60 2.50
N HIS A 357 -2.93 -21.87 2.73
CA HIS A 357 -4.33 -22.28 2.66
C HIS A 357 -5.19 -21.61 3.74
N GLN A 358 -6.35 -21.13 3.33
CA GLN A 358 -7.45 -20.75 4.21
C GLN A 358 -8.71 -21.43 3.68
N LYS A 359 -9.54 -22.00 4.57
CA LYS A 359 -10.78 -22.69 4.17
C LYS A 359 -11.71 -21.76 3.37
N GLU A 360 -11.70 -20.47 3.70
CA GLU A 360 -12.54 -19.45 3.07
C GLU A 360 -12.19 -19.21 1.62
N PHE A 361 -10.94 -19.48 1.19
CA PHE A 361 -10.50 -19.28 -0.19
C PHE A 361 -11.30 -20.08 -1.22
N GLN A 362 -12.00 -21.14 -0.79
CA GLN A 362 -12.85 -21.94 -1.67
C GLN A 362 -14.28 -21.38 -1.81
N ASP A 363 -14.68 -20.36 -1.03
CA ASP A 363 -16.00 -19.72 -1.12
C ASP A 363 -16.04 -18.74 -2.31
N LEU A 364 -16.59 -19.21 -3.43
CA LEU A 364 -16.77 -18.44 -4.67
C LEU A 364 -17.45 -17.09 -4.43
N ARG A 365 -18.44 -17.02 -3.53
CA ARG A 365 -19.23 -15.80 -3.23
C ARG A 365 -18.38 -14.70 -2.61
N LYS A 366 -17.21 -15.05 -2.06
CA LYS A 366 -16.23 -14.14 -1.45
C LYS A 366 -14.96 -14.01 -2.29
N GLY A 367 -14.97 -14.56 -3.51
CA GLY A 367 -13.85 -14.60 -4.44
C GLY A 367 -13.02 -15.86 -4.25
N PHE A 368 -13.11 -16.79 -5.19
CA PHE A 368 -12.30 -18.02 -5.15
C PHE A 368 -10.82 -17.69 -5.28
N THR A 369 -10.00 -18.17 -4.34
CA THR A 369 -8.58 -17.84 -4.21
C THR A 369 -7.72 -19.10 -4.18
N TYR A 370 -6.56 -19.04 -4.82
CA TYR A 370 -5.56 -20.12 -4.82
C TYR A 370 -4.16 -19.53 -4.94
N CYS A 371 -3.14 -20.38 -4.77
CA CYS A 371 -1.75 -19.96 -4.77
C CYS A 371 -0.98 -20.66 -5.88
N CYS A 372 -0.03 -19.96 -6.48
CA CYS A 372 0.86 -20.51 -7.50
C CYS A 372 2.31 -20.12 -7.21
N SER A 373 3.24 -20.90 -7.79
CA SER A 373 4.62 -20.45 -7.89
C SER A 373 4.68 -19.23 -8.82
N LEU A 374 5.69 -18.37 -8.65
CA LEU A 374 5.89 -17.23 -9.53
C LEU A 374 6.03 -17.64 -11.00
N THR A 375 6.67 -18.78 -11.26
CA THR A 375 6.87 -19.31 -12.62
C THR A 375 5.55 -19.67 -13.28
N GLU A 376 4.66 -20.40 -12.60
CA GLU A 376 3.37 -20.79 -13.16
C GLU A 376 2.43 -19.58 -13.28
N ALA A 377 2.41 -18.69 -12.27
CA ALA A 377 1.63 -17.46 -12.34
C ALA A 377 2.00 -16.60 -13.56
N ARG A 378 3.29 -16.49 -13.89
CA ARG A 378 3.77 -15.78 -15.09
C ARG A 378 3.45 -16.46 -16.41
N LYS A 379 3.40 -17.78 -16.42
CA LYS A 379 3.02 -18.52 -17.62
C LYS A 379 1.58 -18.16 -17.99
N ALA A 380 0.70 -18.09 -17.01
CA ALA A 380 -0.70 -17.70 -17.20
C ALA A 380 -0.89 -16.18 -17.39
N ILE A 381 -0.31 -15.36 -16.50
CA ILE A 381 -0.50 -13.91 -16.46
C ILE A 381 0.77 -13.22 -16.97
N LYS A 382 0.78 -12.90 -18.27
CA LYS A 382 1.95 -12.27 -18.93
C LYS A 382 2.28 -10.88 -18.37
N LEU A 383 1.31 -10.21 -17.75
CA LEU A 383 1.47 -8.92 -17.09
C LEU A 383 2.38 -8.96 -15.86
N ILE A 384 2.61 -10.14 -15.26
CA ILE A 384 3.55 -10.28 -14.16
C ILE A 384 4.97 -10.12 -14.72
N SER A 385 5.55 -8.93 -14.48
CA SER A 385 6.85 -8.54 -15.04
C SER A 385 7.91 -9.63 -14.84
N LYS A 386 8.71 -9.89 -15.88
CA LYS A 386 9.87 -10.81 -15.83
C LYS A 386 11.04 -10.28 -14.99
N SER A 387 10.99 -9.01 -14.57
CA SER A 387 11.99 -8.40 -13.69
C SER A 387 11.96 -8.97 -12.28
N ILE A 388 10.81 -9.46 -11.79
CA ILE A 388 10.69 -10.00 -10.42
C ILE A 388 11.53 -11.29 -10.30
N LYS A 389 12.60 -11.32 -9.52
CA LYS A 389 13.45 -12.53 -9.41
C LYS A 389 13.10 -13.30 -8.14
N SER A 390 12.87 -14.60 -8.30
CA SER A 390 12.65 -15.55 -7.20
C SER A 390 12.84 -16.97 -7.73
N ASN A 391 13.53 -17.82 -6.97
CA ASN A 391 13.79 -19.22 -7.33
C ASN A 391 13.10 -20.22 -6.39
N GLY A 392 12.64 -19.78 -5.21
CA GLY A 392 11.94 -20.62 -4.24
C GLY A 392 10.48 -20.19 -4.02
N VAL A 393 9.72 -21.03 -3.33
CA VAL A 393 8.35 -20.71 -2.91
C VAL A 393 8.36 -20.18 -1.48
N LEU A 394 7.72 -19.03 -1.26
CA LEU A 394 7.62 -18.40 0.06
C LEU A 394 6.62 -19.18 0.92
N VAL A 395 7.04 -19.57 2.12
CA VAL A 395 6.21 -20.31 3.08
C VAL A 395 5.53 -19.35 4.04
N LEU A 396 4.24 -19.53 4.27
CA LEU A 396 3.53 -18.91 5.39
C LEU A 396 3.47 -19.93 6.54
N ARG A 397 3.96 -19.56 7.72
CA ARG A 397 4.02 -20.47 8.87
C ARG A 397 2.82 -20.35 9.82
#